data_AF-A0A8T0XZM4-F1
#
_entry.id   AF-A0A8T0XZM4-F1
#
_cell.length_a   1.000
_cell.length_b   1.000
_cell.length_c   1.000
_cell.angle_alpha   90.00
_cell.angle_beta   90.00
_cell.angle_gamma   90.00
#
_symmetry.space_group_name_H-M   'P 1'
#
loop_
_entity.id
_entity.type
_entity.pdbx_description
1 polymer ?
#
loop_
_entity_poly.entity_id
_entity_poly.type
_entity_poly.pdbx_seq_one_letter_code
_entity_poly.pdbx_strand_id
1 'polypeptide(L)'
;MEITKAYCFIKASSRKAFAPFMEAVSNARREGDVDKAKAMIAEMMKLVGNSAFGRSGMDMSKHKEVKYESNDKAIKSKIEHFTFHGLEELNDACEITMKKRRLNNKNPIHLSIATYQLAKLRMLQFYYECIDFYFDRSDFQYQEMDTDSTYIAFSCEKPFQDCIKPELREHFQEHKYDWFPRDYNTKVAKFDRRTPGLSKDEWSGDAMVSLSSKNYICYIPDESYKVKVSAKGVQQGRGRNEHVLNPDGFETVVRDRITLQGTNKGFRLSKETKSIITYTQTKSALSYVYDK
;
A
#
# COMPACT_ATOMS: atom_id res chain seq x y z
N MET A 1 26.19 -13.97 -10.98
CA MET A 1 25.69 -14.56 -9.71
C MET A 1 25.78 -16.07 -9.84
N GLU A 2 26.60 -16.73 -9.04
CA GLU A 2 26.76 -18.19 -9.06
C GLU A 2 25.95 -18.80 -7.92
N ILE A 3 24.97 -19.67 -8.24
CA ILE A 3 24.16 -20.35 -7.23
C ILE A 3 24.92 -21.60 -6.78
N THR A 4 25.39 -21.61 -5.53
CA THR A 4 26.25 -22.69 -5.02
C THR A 4 25.49 -23.85 -4.38
N LYS A 5 24.26 -23.63 -3.89
CA LYS A 5 23.42 -24.66 -3.26
C LYS A 5 21.92 -24.39 -3.45
N ALA A 6 21.15 -25.45 -3.69
CA ALA A 6 19.70 -25.44 -3.62
C ALA A 6 19.24 -26.63 -2.79
N TYR A 7 18.35 -26.39 -1.81
CA TYR A 7 17.98 -27.39 -0.79
C TYR A 7 16.59 -27.98 -0.98
N CYS A 8 15.66 -27.22 -1.56
CA CYS A 8 14.28 -27.67 -1.76
C CYS A 8 13.67 -26.95 -2.95
N PHE A 9 12.91 -27.71 -3.76
CA PHE A 9 12.10 -27.18 -4.84
C PHE A 9 10.67 -27.64 -4.62
N ILE A 10 9.74 -26.69 -4.63
CA ILE A 10 8.31 -26.97 -4.62
C ILE A 10 7.79 -26.62 -6.00
N LYS A 11 7.37 -27.63 -6.77
CA LYS A 11 6.76 -27.41 -8.07
C LYS A 11 5.39 -26.75 -7.87
N ALA A 12 5.27 -25.49 -8.27
CA ALA A 12 3.99 -24.79 -8.33
C ALA A 12 3.39 -24.96 -9.74
N SER A 13 2.06 -25.12 -9.82
CA SER A 13 1.32 -25.02 -11.09
C SER A 13 0.45 -23.77 -11.08
N SER A 14 0.57 -22.96 -12.13
CA SER A 14 -0.25 -21.76 -12.26
C SER A 14 -1.69 -22.15 -12.57
N ARG A 15 -2.64 -21.65 -11.79
CA ARG A 15 -4.08 -21.81 -12.00
C ARG A 15 -4.81 -20.55 -11.55
N LYS A 16 -5.93 -20.23 -12.22
CA LYS A 16 -6.81 -19.11 -11.84
C LYS A 16 -7.92 -19.55 -10.87
N ALA A 17 -7.55 -20.25 -9.80
CA ALA A 17 -8.50 -20.86 -8.86
C ALA A 17 -9.43 -19.84 -8.15
N PHE A 18 -8.99 -18.59 -8.04
CA PHE A 18 -9.75 -17.50 -7.41
C PHE A 18 -10.42 -16.56 -8.42
N ALA A 19 -10.46 -16.91 -9.71
CA ALA A 19 -11.10 -16.06 -10.72
C ALA A 19 -12.55 -15.69 -10.37
N PRO A 20 -13.44 -16.64 -9.99
CA PRO A 20 -14.82 -16.30 -9.63
C PRO A 20 -14.92 -15.33 -8.46
N PHE A 21 -14.03 -15.48 -7.46
CA PHE A 21 -13.96 -14.57 -6.31
C PHE A 21 -13.53 -13.15 -6.72
N MET A 22 -12.48 -13.04 -7.53
CA MET A 22 -11.99 -11.74 -7.99
C MET A 22 -12.93 -11.07 -8.99
N GLU A 23 -13.67 -11.85 -9.78
CA GLU A 23 -14.75 -11.36 -10.64
C GLU A 23 -15.89 -10.79 -9.81
N ALA A 24 -16.32 -11.46 -8.73
CA ALA A 24 -17.34 -10.93 -7.83
C ALA A 24 -16.92 -9.60 -7.19
N VAL A 25 -15.66 -9.49 -6.74
CA VAL A 25 -15.11 -8.22 -6.23
C VAL A 25 -15.12 -7.14 -7.30
N SER A 26 -14.65 -7.45 -8.51
CA SER A 26 -14.57 -6.48 -9.62
C SER A 26 -15.96 -6.03 -10.07
N ASN A 27 -16.92 -6.94 -10.16
CA ASN A 27 -18.30 -6.65 -10.56
C ASN A 27 -19.00 -5.76 -9.52
N ALA A 28 -18.87 -6.07 -8.23
CA ALA A 28 -19.41 -5.21 -7.17
C ALA A 28 -18.83 -3.78 -7.23
N ARG A 29 -17.54 -3.66 -7.54
CA ARG A 29 -16.90 -2.34 -7.74
C ARG A 29 -17.40 -1.61 -8.98
N ARG A 30 -17.59 -2.32 -10.10
CA ARG A 30 -18.20 -1.75 -11.32
C ARG A 30 -19.61 -1.26 -11.06
N GLU A 31 -20.41 -2.01 -10.31
CA GLU A 31 -21.76 -1.60 -9.93
C GLU A 31 -21.74 -0.36 -9.03
N GLY A 32 -20.85 -0.30 -8.04
CA GLY A 32 -20.71 0.88 -7.16
C GLY A 32 -20.21 2.15 -7.87
N ASP A 33 -19.50 2.02 -9.00
CA ASP A 33 -19.11 3.16 -9.82
C ASP A 33 -20.30 3.74 -10.62
N VAL A 34 -21.34 2.93 -10.89
CA VAL A 34 -22.55 3.33 -11.62
C VAL A 34 -23.64 3.81 -10.66
N ASP A 35 -23.81 3.09 -9.54
CA ASP A 35 -24.87 3.34 -8.56
C ASP A 35 -24.26 3.76 -7.21
N LYS A 36 -24.44 5.04 -6.85
CA LYS A 36 -23.97 5.60 -5.58
C LYS A 36 -24.54 4.89 -4.35
N ALA A 37 -25.74 4.30 -4.44
CA ALA A 37 -26.32 3.53 -3.34
C ALA A 37 -25.52 2.25 -3.04
N LYS A 38 -24.81 1.72 -4.04
CA LYS A 38 -23.94 0.54 -3.94
C LYS A 38 -22.48 0.87 -3.60
N ALA A 39 -22.12 2.15 -3.47
CA ALA A 39 -20.74 2.56 -3.17
C ALA A 39 -20.19 1.93 -1.88
N MET A 40 -21.03 1.81 -0.84
CA MET A 40 -20.65 1.14 0.41
C MET A 40 -20.34 -0.34 0.17
N ILE A 41 -21.18 -1.04 -0.60
CA ILE A 41 -20.99 -2.47 -0.95
C ILE A 41 -19.71 -2.64 -1.76
N ALA A 42 -19.44 -1.75 -2.70
CA ALA A 42 -18.20 -1.77 -3.50
C ALA A 42 -16.94 -1.63 -2.62
N GLU A 43 -16.92 -0.71 -1.66
CA GLU A 43 -15.79 -0.57 -0.74
C GLU A 43 -15.69 -1.75 0.25
N MET A 44 -16.81 -2.31 0.70
CA MET A 44 -16.80 -3.55 1.50
C MET A 44 -16.22 -4.73 0.71
N MET A 45 -16.63 -4.91 -0.55
CA MET A 45 -16.11 -5.99 -1.41
C MET A 45 -14.63 -5.81 -1.73
N LYS A 46 -14.17 -4.57 -1.94
CA LYS A 46 -12.74 -4.25 -2.05
C LYS A 46 -11.99 -4.63 -0.77
N LEU A 47 -12.54 -4.32 0.40
CA LEU A 47 -11.94 -4.69 1.68
C LEU A 47 -11.89 -6.22 1.84
N VAL A 48 -12.95 -6.93 1.50
CA VAL A 48 -13.00 -8.41 1.52
C VAL A 48 -11.93 -9.00 0.61
N GLY A 49 -11.80 -8.50 -0.62
CA GLY A 49 -10.77 -8.92 -1.57
C GLY A 49 -9.35 -8.74 -1.01
N ASN A 50 -9.03 -7.56 -0.50
CA ASN A 50 -7.72 -7.25 0.06
C ASN A 50 -7.44 -8.01 1.38
N SER A 51 -8.46 -8.22 2.21
CA SER A 51 -8.32 -8.89 3.51
C SER A 51 -8.16 -10.40 3.39
N ALA A 52 -8.78 -11.04 2.38
CA ALA A 52 -8.65 -12.47 2.14
C ALA A 52 -7.18 -12.88 1.96
N PHE A 53 -6.45 -12.07 1.19
CA PHE A 53 -5.01 -12.20 1.04
C PHE A 53 -4.27 -12.00 2.37
N GLY A 54 -4.51 -10.89 3.09
CA GLY A 54 -3.85 -10.64 4.38
C GLY A 54 -4.08 -11.75 5.40
N ARG A 55 -5.27 -12.37 5.38
CA ARG A 55 -5.61 -13.52 6.22
C ARG A 55 -4.77 -14.75 5.88
N SER A 56 -4.52 -15.02 4.60
CA SER A 56 -3.71 -16.18 4.19
C SER A 56 -2.26 -16.10 4.66
N GLY A 57 -1.71 -14.90 4.82
CA GLY A 57 -0.33 -14.63 5.26
C GLY A 57 -0.21 -14.29 6.74
N MET A 58 -1.29 -14.46 7.51
CA MET A 58 -1.32 -14.07 8.91
C MET A 58 -0.32 -14.87 9.74
N ASP A 59 0.55 -14.15 10.44
CA ASP A 59 1.54 -14.70 11.34
C ASP A 59 0.90 -15.16 12.66
N MET A 60 0.54 -16.44 12.69
CA MET A 60 -0.05 -17.09 13.85
C MET A 60 0.88 -17.14 15.06
N SER A 61 2.19 -16.93 14.90
CA SER A 61 3.16 -16.96 16.00
C SER A 61 3.03 -15.76 16.95
N LYS A 62 2.49 -14.65 16.44
CA LYS A 62 2.22 -13.43 17.22
C LYS A 62 0.95 -13.54 18.07
N HIS A 63 0.13 -14.57 17.85
CA HIS A 63 -1.10 -14.76 18.62
C HIS A 63 -0.78 -15.19 20.04
N LYS A 64 -1.46 -14.55 20.99
CA LYS A 64 -1.31 -14.79 22.42
C LYS A 64 -2.62 -15.36 22.98
N GLU A 65 -2.55 -15.94 24.16
CA GLU A 65 -3.70 -16.35 24.95
C GLU A 65 -3.83 -15.41 26.13
N VAL A 66 -5.02 -14.86 26.32
CA VAL A 66 -5.35 -14.01 27.46
C VAL A 66 -6.12 -14.85 28.47
N LYS A 67 -5.74 -14.76 29.74
CA LYS A 67 -6.40 -15.42 30.87
C LYS A 67 -6.65 -14.38 31.94
N TYR A 68 -7.79 -14.48 32.63
CA TYR A 68 -8.11 -13.64 33.77
C TYR A 68 -8.00 -14.47 35.04
N GLU A 69 -7.34 -13.94 36.06
CA GLU A 69 -7.11 -14.64 37.31
C GLU A 69 -7.13 -13.65 38.47
N SER A 70 -7.84 -13.98 39.54
CA SER A 70 -7.92 -13.16 40.76
C SER A 70 -7.24 -13.80 41.96
N ASN A 71 -6.86 -15.08 41.87
CA ASN A 71 -6.15 -15.76 42.94
C ASN A 71 -4.63 -15.52 42.86
N ASP A 72 -4.05 -14.91 43.89
CA ASP A 72 -2.61 -14.59 43.97
C ASP A 72 -1.67 -15.78 43.68
N LYS A 73 -2.01 -16.98 44.17
CA LYS A 73 -1.20 -18.18 43.95
C LYS A 73 -1.25 -18.60 42.49
N ALA A 74 -2.43 -18.55 41.88
CA ALA A 74 -2.61 -18.84 40.46
C ALA A 74 -1.91 -17.80 39.59
N ILE A 75 -1.98 -16.50 39.94
CA ILE A 75 -1.26 -15.42 39.27
C ILE A 75 0.26 -15.68 39.27
N LYS A 76 0.86 -15.91 40.45
CA LYS A 76 2.30 -16.21 40.59
C LYS A 76 2.71 -17.40 39.72
N SER A 77 1.93 -18.49 39.77
CA SER A 77 2.18 -19.68 38.95
C SER A 77 2.15 -19.40 37.45
N LYS A 78 1.30 -18.48 36.96
CA LYS A 78 1.27 -18.09 35.55
C LYS A 78 2.44 -17.19 35.16
N ILE A 79 2.88 -16.28 36.04
CA ILE A 79 4.04 -15.41 35.79
C ILE A 79 5.32 -16.24 35.65
N GLU A 80 5.50 -17.24 36.51
CA GLU A 80 6.66 -18.14 36.49
C GLU A 80 6.67 -19.10 35.29
N HIS A 81 5.53 -19.28 34.62
CA HIS A 81 5.44 -20.17 33.48
C HIS A 81 6.25 -19.63 32.29
N PHE A 82 7.05 -20.48 31.64
CA PHE A 82 7.95 -20.09 30.54
C PHE A 82 7.27 -19.45 29.31
N THR A 83 5.94 -19.56 29.19
CA THR A 83 5.16 -18.89 28.14
C THR A 83 4.56 -17.56 28.57
N PHE A 84 4.85 -17.08 29.78
CA PHE A 84 4.42 -15.77 30.22
C PHE A 84 4.92 -14.68 29.27
N HIS A 85 4.08 -13.68 29.00
CA HIS A 85 4.42 -12.56 28.14
C HIS A 85 4.19 -11.20 28.81
N GLY A 86 3.10 -11.06 29.55
CA GLY A 86 2.79 -9.81 30.24
C GLY A 86 1.60 -9.99 31.18
N LEU A 87 1.45 -9.05 32.10
CA LEU A 87 0.36 -8.97 33.05
C LEU A 87 -0.13 -7.53 33.10
N GLU A 88 -1.44 -7.37 33.16
CA GLU A 88 -2.10 -6.09 33.43
C GLU A 88 -3.03 -6.27 34.62
N GLU A 89 -2.73 -5.55 35.71
CA GLU A 89 -3.58 -5.56 36.90
C GLU A 89 -4.91 -4.88 36.56
N LEU A 90 -6.02 -5.50 36.93
CA LEU A 90 -7.37 -4.96 36.93
C LEU A 90 -7.79 -4.72 38.39
N ASN A 91 -8.98 -4.17 38.62
CA ASN A 91 -9.41 -3.82 39.97
C ASN A 91 -9.39 -5.05 40.91
N ASP A 92 -10.04 -6.13 40.50
CA ASP A 92 -10.22 -7.33 41.33
C ASP A 92 -9.57 -8.60 40.72
N ALA A 93 -8.77 -8.44 39.66
CA ALA A 93 -8.17 -9.55 38.92
C ALA A 93 -6.93 -9.09 38.15
N CYS A 94 -6.20 -10.01 37.54
CA CYS A 94 -5.13 -9.73 36.59
C CYS A 94 -5.49 -10.30 35.22
N GLU A 95 -5.29 -9.51 34.17
CA GLU A 95 -5.22 -10.00 32.80
C GLU A 95 -3.79 -10.50 32.53
N ILE A 96 -3.65 -11.80 32.29
CA ILE A 96 -2.36 -12.46 32.05
C ILE A 96 -2.28 -12.87 30.58
N THR A 97 -1.33 -12.29 29.88
CA THR A 97 -1.03 -12.62 28.49
C THR A 97 0.06 -13.68 28.40
N MET A 98 -0.23 -14.77 27.70
CA MET A 98 0.66 -15.92 27.50
C MET A 98 0.96 -16.14 26.01
N LYS A 99 2.19 -16.52 25.68
CA LYS A 99 2.56 -17.06 24.35
C LYS A 99 1.95 -18.44 24.15
N LYS A 100 1.66 -18.81 22.89
CA LYS A 100 1.21 -20.16 22.54
C LYS A 100 2.39 -21.12 22.43
N ARG A 101 2.34 -22.24 23.14
CA ARG A 101 3.37 -23.31 23.07
C ARG A 101 3.33 -24.07 21.74
N ARG A 102 2.14 -24.32 21.21
CA ARG A 102 1.93 -25.02 19.94
C ARG A 102 1.15 -24.11 19.01
N LEU A 103 1.65 -23.94 17.79
CA LEU A 103 1.00 -23.16 16.75
C LEU A 103 0.34 -24.11 15.77
N ASN A 104 -0.96 -23.94 15.56
CA ASN A 104 -1.68 -24.63 14.49
C ASN A 104 -1.82 -23.66 13.31
N ASN A 105 -0.94 -23.79 12.32
CA ASN A 105 -0.97 -22.94 11.14
C ASN A 105 -1.96 -23.51 10.11
N LYS A 106 -3.18 -22.96 10.11
CA LYS A 106 -4.25 -23.33 9.18
C LYS A 106 -4.31 -22.44 7.94
N ASN A 107 -3.47 -21.41 7.86
CA ASN A 107 -3.54 -20.44 6.78
C ASN A 107 -2.67 -20.89 5.59
N PRO A 108 -3.15 -20.73 4.35
CA PRO A 108 -2.37 -21.06 3.16
C PRO A 108 -1.33 -19.96 2.87
N ILE A 109 -0.26 -19.89 3.65
CA ILE A 109 0.77 -18.84 3.54
C ILE A 109 1.41 -18.73 2.16
N HIS A 110 1.49 -19.84 1.44
CA HIS A 110 1.97 -19.88 0.05
C HIS A 110 1.12 -19.02 -0.89
N LEU A 111 -0.18 -18.86 -0.60
CA LEU A 111 -1.07 -17.96 -1.35
C LEU A 111 -0.59 -16.52 -1.22
N SER A 112 -0.32 -16.05 0.00
CA SER A 112 0.19 -14.71 0.23
C SER A 112 1.53 -14.47 -0.45
N ILE A 113 2.43 -15.44 -0.35
CA ILE A 113 3.73 -15.33 -1.02
C ILE A 113 3.52 -15.20 -2.53
N ALA A 114 2.72 -16.09 -3.15
CA ALA A 114 2.46 -16.05 -4.57
C ALA A 114 1.80 -14.73 -5.00
N THR A 115 0.78 -14.25 -4.30
CA THR A 115 0.12 -12.98 -4.62
C THR A 115 1.08 -11.79 -4.56
N TYR A 116 1.92 -11.68 -3.52
CA TYR A 116 2.92 -10.61 -3.44
C TYR A 116 3.97 -10.71 -4.56
N GLN A 117 4.46 -11.90 -4.87
CA GLN A 117 5.47 -12.09 -5.91
C GLN A 117 4.91 -11.80 -7.31
N LEU A 118 3.68 -12.25 -7.59
CA LEU A 118 3.00 -11.98 -8.86
C LEU A 118 2.66 -10.49 -9.01
N ALA A 119 2.28 -9.81 -7.92
CA ALA A 119 2.06 -8.36 -7.95
C ALA A 119 3.35 -7.59 -8.27
N LYS A 120 4.46 -7.93 -7.60
CA LYS A 120 5.79 -7.35 -7.91
C LYS A 120 6.21 -7.64 -9.35
N LEU A 121 6.03 -8.88 -9.80
CA LEU A 121 6.33 -9.27 -11.17
C LEU A 121 5.51 -8.41 -12.15
N ARG A 122 4.20 -8.23 -11.93
CA ARG A 122 3.37 -7.40 -12.81
C ARG A 122 3.86 -5.95 -12.87
N MET A 123 4.31 -5.37 -11.76
CA MET A 123 4.89 -4.02 -11.74
C MET A 123 6.21 -3.95 -12.51
N LEU A 124 7.07 -4.96 -12.38
CA LEU A 124 8.33 -5.07 -13.13
C LEU A 124 8.06 -5.27 -14.63
N GLN A 125 7.08 -6.11 -14.98
CA GLN A 125 6.65 -6.30 -16.37
C GLN A 125 6.10 -5.00 -16.94
N PHE A 126 5.29 -4.25 -16.19
CA PHE A 126 4.83 -2.94 -16.65
C PHE A 126 6.00 -2.00 -16.93
N TYR A 127 7.04 -2.01 -16.09
CA TYR A 127 8.23 -1.21 -16.35
C TYR A 127 9.03 -1.70 -17.57
N TYR A 128 9.41 -2.98 -17.63
CA TYR A 128 10.33 -3.49 -18.66
C TYR A 128 9.64 -3.83 -19.99
N GLU A 129 8.44 -4.42 -19.94
CA GLU A 129 7.70 -4.92 -21.12
C GLU A 129 6.71 -3.88 -21.68
N CYS A 130 6.46 -2.77 -20.97
CA CYS A 130 5.65 -1.67 -21.48
C CYS A 130 6.45 -0.36 -21.55
N ILE A 131 6.84 0.23 -20.42
CA ILE A 131 7.47 1.56 -20.42
C ILE A 131 8.83 1.55 -21.13
N ASP A 132 9.78 0.72 -20.68
CA ASP A 132 11.12 0.62 -21.28
C ASP A 132 11.09 0.10 -22.72
N PHE A 133 10.16 -0.81 -23.01
CA PHE A 133 10.00 -1.36 -24.35
C PHE A 133 9.61 -0.28 -25.36
N TYR A 134 8.55 0.49 -25.08
CA TYR A 134 7.98 1.44 -26.05
C TYR A 134 8.61 2.83 -26.05
N PHE A 135 9.28 3.24 -24.98
CA PHE A 135 9.83 4.59 -24.83
C PHE A 135 11.36 4.58 -24.82
N ASP A 136 11.98 5.62 -25.36
CA ASP A 136 13.42 5.81 -25.20
C ASP A 136 13.76 6.21 -23.75
N ARG A 137 14.93 5.80 -23.26
CA ARG A 137 15.36 6.13 -21.89
C ARG A 137 15.56 7.63 -21.66
N SER A 138 15.77 8.41 -22.72
CA SER A 138 15.82 9.87 -22.65
C SER A 138 14.43 10.52 -22.55
N ASP A 139 13.35 9.80 -22.88
CA ASP A 139 11.98 10.32 -22.90
C ASP A 139 11.19 10.06 -21.63
N PHE A 140 11.74 9.33 -20.66
CA PHE A 140 11.08 9.15 -19.38
C PHE A 140 12.04 9.00 -18.20
N GLN A 141 11.57 9.44 -17.04
CA GLN A 141 12.20 9.21 -15.75
C GLN A 141 11.22 8.57 -14.78
N TYR A 142 11.60 7.43 -14.22
CA TYR A 142 10.81 6.74 -13.22
C TYR A 142 11.12 7.34 -11.83
N GLN A 143 10.12 7.96 -11.21
CA GLN A 143 10.29 8.81 -10.02
C GLN A 143 10.00 8.08 -8.71
N GLU A 144 8.91 7.31 -8.65
CA GLU A 144 8.48 6.62 -7.43
C GLU A 144 7.62 5.40 -7.78
N MET A 145 7.67 4.37 -6.95
CA MET A 145 6.73 3.26 -6.95
C MET A 145 6.18 3.03 -5.54
N ASP A 146 4.87 3.10 -5.37
CA ASP A 146 4.22 2.63 -4.13
C ASP A 146 3.24 1.51 -4.43
N THR A 147 3.71 0.28 -4.15
CA THR A 147 2.93 -0.98 -4.18
C THR A 147 2.37 -1.33 -5.57
N ASP A 148 1.31 -0.67 -6.00
CA ASP A 148 0.56 -0.88 -7.25
C ASP A 148 0.40 0.43 -8.05
N SER A 149 1.18 1.45 -7.70
CA SER A 149 1.24 2.74 -8.40
C SER A 149 2.66 3.06 -8.84
N THR A 150 2.80 3.67 -10.02
CA THR A 150 4.08 4.13 -10.59
C THR A 150 3.96 5.60 -10.98
N TYR A 151 4.95 6.41 -10.63
CA TYR A 151 5.04 7.81 -11.03
C TYR A 151 6.18 7.97 -12.02
N ILE A 152 5.85 8.42 -13.23
CA ILE A 152 6.76 8.50 -14.37
C ILE A 152 6.62 9.90 -14.95
N ALA A 153 7.75 10.60 -15.05
CA ALA A 153 7.84 11.85 -15.80
C ALA A 153 8.17 11.51 -17.25
N PHE A 154 7.52 12.16 -18.20
CA PHE A 154 7.77 12.01 -19.62
C PHE A 154 8.30 13.32 -20.21
N SER A 155 9.07 13.23 -21.30
CA SER A 155 9.61 14.40 -22.03
C SER A 155 8.57 15.16 -22.84
N CYS A 156 7.40 14.58 -23.09
CA CYS A 156 6.31 15.14 -23.88
C CYS A 156 4.95 15.09 -23.17
N GLU A 157 4.04 15.97 -23.58
CA GLU A 157 2.69 16.11 -22.99
C GLU A 157 1.80 14.88 -23.27
N LYS A 158 1.94 14.25 -24.45
CA LYS A 158 1.17 13.07 -24.85
C LYS A 158 2.09 11.87 -25.13
N PRO A 159 2.70 11.28 -24.09
CA PRO A 159 3.72 10.24 -24.24
C PRO A 159 3.29 9.06 -25.11
N PHE A 160 2.09 8.54 -24.88
CA PHE A 160 1.57 7.38 -25.62
C PHE A 160 1.13 7.69 -27.07
N GLN A 161 1.30 8.93 -27.54
CA GLN A 161 1.07 9.34 -28.92
C GLN A 161 2.38 9.79 -29.59
N ASP A 162 3.15 10.61 -28.88
CA ASP A 162 4.26 11.36 -29.47
C ASP A 162 5.63 10.71 -29.19
N CYS A 163 5.80 10.09 -28.01
CA CYS A 163 7.09 9.57 -27.53
C CYS A 163 7.26 8.04 -27.68
N ILE A 164 6.30 7.36 -28.34
CA ILE A 164 6.47 5.94 -28.69
C ILE A 164 7.51 5.83 -29.81
N LYS A 165 8.52 4.96 -29.61
CA LYS A 165 9.55 4.62 -30.61
C LYS A 165 8.89 4.38 -31.97
N PRO A 166 9.30 5.09 -33.05
CA PRO A 166 8.61 5.03 -34.35
C PRO A 166 8.36 3.63 -34.88
N GLU A 167 9.34 2.75 -34.74
CA GLU A 167 9.33 1.35 -35.18
C GLU A 167 8.41 0.44 -34.36
N LEU A 168 7.95 0.87 -33.17
CA LEU A 168 7.04 0.11 -32.31
C LEU A 168 5.61 0.66 -32.29
N ARG A 169 5.29 1.70 -33.07
CA ARG A 169 3.96 2.35 -33.05
C ARG A 169 2.84 1.40 -33.45
N GLU A 170 3.04 0.60 -34.50
CA GLU A 170 2.06 -0.40 -34.94
C GLU A 170 1.85 -1.46 -33.87
N HIS A 171 2.95 -2.05 -33.38
CA HIS A 171 2.92 -3.02 -32.27
C HIS A 171 2.23 -2.45 -31.02
N PHE A 172 2.47 -1.19 -30.67
CA PHE A 172 1.81 -0.54 -29.54
C PHE A 172 0.30 -0.47 -29.74
N GLN A 173 -0.19 -0.11 -30.94
CA GLN A 173 -1.64 -0.06 -31.19
C GLN A 173 -2.31 -1.42 -31.08
N GLU A 174 -1.63 -2.49 -31.51
CA GLU A 174 -2.12 -3.86 -31.40
C GLU A 174 -2.14 -4.38 -29.96
N HIS A 175 -1.17 -3.98 -29.13
CA HIS A 175 -0.93 -4.54 -27.80
C HIS A 175 -1.22 -3.62 -26.62
N LYS A 176 -1.58 -2.35 -26.82
CA LYS A 176 -1.79 -1.39 -25.70
C LYS A 176 -2.82 -1.87 -24.67
N TYR A 177 -3.82 -2.65 -25.09
CA TYR A 177 -4.87 -3.14 -24.20
C TYR A 177 -4.46 -4.33 -23.32
N ASP A 178 -3.27 -4.89 -23.51
CA ASP A 178 -2.66 -5.83 -22.57
C ASP A 178 -2.20 -5.13 -21.27
N TRP A 179 -2.03 -3.80 -21.35
CA TRP A 179 -1.54 -2.95 -20.27
C TRP A 179 -2.58 -1.95 -19.78
N PHE A 180 -3.37 -1.38 -20.69
CA PHE A 180 -4.28 -0.26 -20.39
C PHE A 180 -5.75 -0.61 -20.66
N PRO A 181 -6.71 0.06 -19.98
CA PRO A 181 -8.12 -0.05 -20.31
C PRO A 181 -8.42 0.26 -21.77
N ARG A 182 -9.34 -0.49 -22.38
CA ARG A 182 -9.82 -0.20 -23.73
C ARG A 182 -10.51 1.15 -23.80
N ASP A 183 -10.15 1.95 -24.80
CA ASP A 183 -10.56 3.37 -24.91
C ASP A 183 -11.54 3.66 -26.07
N TYR A 184 -11.80 2.69 -26.96
CA TYR A 184 -12.70 2.86 -28.11
C TYR A 184 -14.18 3.09 -27.75
N ASN A 185 -14.60 2.82 -26.50
CA ASN A 185 -15.95 3.15 -26.01
C ASN A 185 -15.95 3.35 -24.49
N THR A 186 -16.66 4.39 -24.04
CA THR A 186 -16.91 4.70 -22.62
C THR A 186 -17.40 3.51 -21.77
N LYS A 187 -18.27 2.64 -22.29
CA LYS A 187 -18.77 1.47 -21.55
C LYS A 187 -17.65 0.46 -21.26
N VAL A 188 -16.82 0.19 -22.26
CA VAL A 188 -15.69 -0.76 -22.14
C VAL A 188 -14.59 -0.14 -21.27
N ALA A 189 -14.28 1.13 -21.46
CA ALA A 189 -13.33 1.86 -20.62
C ALA A 189 -13.71 1.80 -19.14
N LYS A 190 -14.99 2.04 -18.80
CA LYS A 190 -15.49 1.94 -17.42
C LYS A 190 -15.35 0.52 -16.85
N PHE A 191 -15.65 -0.50 -17.66
CA PHE A 191 -15.50 -1.89 -17.25
C PHE A 191 -14.04 -2.24 -16.96
N ASP A 192 -13.13 -1.85 -17.86
CA ASP A 192 -11.70 -2.17 -17.80
C ASP A 192 -10.94 -1.40 -16.72
N ARG A 193 -11.41 -0.21 -16.32
CA ARG A 193 -10.88 0.51 -15.14
C ARG A 193 -10.95 -0.30 -13.84
N ARG A 194 -11.74 -1.37 -13.81
CA ARG A 194 -11.87 -2.33 -12.70
C ARG A 194 -11.40 -3.74 -13.08
N THR A 195 -10.84 -3.94 -14.27
CA THR A 195 -10.25 -5.23 -14.67
C THR A 195 -8.89 -5.40 -14.00
N PRO A 196 -8.68 -6.48 -13.22
CA PRO A 196 -7.41 -6.70 -12.55
C PRO A 196 -6.21 -6.79 -13.51
N GLY A 197 -5.11 -6.14 -13.14
CA GLY A 197 -3.85 -6.19 -13.88
C GLY A 197 -3.66 -5.10 -14.94
N LEU A 198 -4.69 -4.32 -15.25
CA LEU A 198 -4.56 -3.15 -16.13
C LEU A 198 -4.13 -1.91 -15.34
N SER A 199 -3.18 -1.17 -15.90
CA SER A 199 -2.71 0.12 -15.42
C SER A 199 -3.62 1.23 -15.96
N LYS A 200 -3.96 2.20 -15.12
CA LYS A 200 -4.78 3.35 -15.51
C LYS A 200 -4.16 4.62 -14.98
N ASP A 201 -4.39 5.72 -15.68
CA ASP A 201 -4.07 7.03 -15.13
C ASP A 201 -5.01 7.35 -13.95
N GLU A 202 -4.41 7.56 -12.78
CA GLU A 202 -5.10 8.01 -11.56
C GLU A 202 -4.82 9.48 -11.24
N TRP A 203 -3.69 10.02 -11.70
CA TRP A 203 -3.28 11.40 -11.44
C TRP A 203 -2.19 11.80 -12.44
N SER A 204 -2.35 12.97 -13.04
CA SER A 204 -1.40 13.61 -13.94
C SER A 204 -1.23 15.10 -13.58
N GLY A 205 0.00 15.58 -13.70
CA GLY A 205 0.41 16.96 -13.48
C GLY A 205 1.91 17.13 -13.75
N ASP A 206 2.41 18.35 -13.59
CA ASP A 206 3.68 18.75 -14.20
C ASP A 206 4.87 18.74 -13.24
N ALA A 207 4.61 18.59 -11.94
CA ALA A 207 5.65 18.60 -10.93
C ALA A 207 5.47 17.47 -9.90
N MET A 208 6.60 16.91 -9.48
CA MET A 208 6.68 15.96 -8.38
C MET A 208 7.99 16.14 -7.61
N VAL A 209 7.89 16.13 -6.28
CA VAL A 209 9.05 16.01 -5.39
C VAL A 209 8.89 14.73 -4.58
N SER A 210 9.84 13.79 -4.74
CA SER A 210 9.93 12.58 -3.91
C SER A 210 11.13 12.66 -2.99
N LEU A 211 10.91 12.56 -1.68
CA LEU A 211 11.96 12.64 -0.66
C LEU A 211 12.39 11.25 -0.19
N SER A 212 11.42 10.36 0.01
CA SER A 212 11.62 8.99 0.46
C SER A 212 10.38 8.14 0.20
N SER A 213 10.51 6.82 0.36
CA SER A 213 9.36 5.93 0.14
C SER A 213 8.14 6.36 0.95
N LYS A 214 7.04 6.64 0.24
CA LYS A 214 5.76 7.12 0.79
C LYS A 214 5.78 8.54 1.38
N ASN A 215 6.75 9.37 0.97
CA ASN A 215 6.84 10.79 1.26
C ASN A 215 7.13 11.56 -0.04
N TYR A 216 6.08 11.97 -0.71
CA TYR A 216 6.15 12.68 -1.99
C TYR A 216 4.95 13.60 -2.17
N ILE A 217 5.10 14.58 -3.04
CA ILE A 217 4.04 15.47 -3.50
C ILE A 217 4.03 15.52 -5.01
N CYS A 218 2.84 15.53 -5.60
CA CYS A 218 2.62 15.81 -7.01
C CYS A 218 1.65 17.00 -7.11
N TYR A 219 1.93 17.95 -8.00
CA TYR A 219 1.18 19.20 -8.12
C TYR A 219 1.28 19.79 -9.53
N ILE A 220 0.44 20.76 -9.83
CA ILE A 220 0.57 21.65 -10.97
C ILE A 220 1.00 23.02 -10.41
N PRO A 221 2.14 23.60 -10.83
CA PRO A 221 2.68 24.84 -10.26
C PRO A 221 1.67 25.99 -10.21
N ASP A 222 0.84 26.14 -11.25
CA ASP A 222 -0.12 27.24 -11.38
C ASP A 222 -1.54 26.92 -10.85
N GLU A 223 -1.80 25.68 -10.39
CA GLU A 223 -3.11 25.27 -9.86
C GLU A 223 -3.02 24.79 -8.41
N SER A 224 -3.28 25.71 -7.48
CA SER A 224 -3.20 25.44 -6.03
C SER A 224 -4.15 24.35 -5.50
N TYR A 225 -5.18 23.97 -6.25
CA TYR A 225 -6.17 22.96 -5.82
C TYR A 225 -5.85 21.52 -6.25
N LYS A 226 -4.91 21.31 -7.19
CA LYS A 226 -4.66 19.99 -7.78
C LYS A 226 -3.37 19.35 -7.24
N VAL A 227 -3.38 19.06 -5.94
CA VAL A 227 -2.22 18.49 -5.23
C VAL A 227 -2.51 17.06 -4.74
N LYS A 228 -1.54 16.15 -4.91
CA LYS A 228 -1.53 14.82 -4.32
C LYS A 228 -0.34 14.69 -3.36
N VAL A 229 -0.61 14.62 -2.06
CA VAL A 229 0.44 14.49 -1.04
C VAL A 229 0.39 13.10 -0.39
N SER A 230 1.54 12.44 -0.33
CA SER A 230 1.78 11.27 0.52
C SER A 230 2.82 11.64 1.56
N ALA A 231 2.49 11.50 2.85
CA ALA A 231 3.40 11.78 3.95
C ALA A 231 3.22 10.73 5.07
N LYS A 232 3.90 9.59 4.96
CA LYS A 232 3.65 8.44 5.84
C LYS A 232 3.90 8.79 7.31
N GLY A 233 2.84 8.63 8.10
CA GLY A 233 2.89 8.82 9.55
C GLY A 233 2.79 10.29 9.98
N VAL A 234 2.52 11.22 9.06
CA VAL A 234 2.15 12.61 9.34
C VAL A 234 0.66 12.76 9.07
N GLN A 235 -0.08 13.41 9.96
CA GLN A 235 -1.51 13.61 9.78
C GLN A 235 -1.81 14.65 8.70
N GLN A 236 -2.73 14.31 7.81
CA GLN A 236 -3.15 15.14 6.68
C GLN A 236 -4.64 15.53 6.78
N GLY A 237 -5.02 16.58 6.06
CA GLY A 237 -6.40 17.03 5.89
C GLY A 237 -6.97 17.77 7.10
N ARG A 238 -8.02 18.57 6.84
CA ARG A 238 -8.66 19.49 7.80
C ARG A 238 -7.66 20.52 8.38
N GLY A 239 -6.81 21.13 7.57
CA GLY A 239 -5.83 22.12 8.04
C GLY A 239 -4.57 21.51 8.66
N ARG A 240 -4.48 20.18 8.80
CA ARG A 240 -3.38 19.55 9.52
C ARG A 240 -2.12 19.49 8.68
N ASN A 241 -1.05 20.07 9.22
CA ASN A 241 0.29 20.10 8.63
C ASN A 241 0.35 20.73 7.23
N GLU A 242 -0.65 21.50 6.81
CA GLU A 242 -0.68 22.15 5.48
C GLU A 242 0.43 23.19 5.30
N HIS A 243 0.95 23.76 6.40
CA HIS A 243 2.11 24.66 6.39
C HIS A 243 3.44 24.00 5.98
N VAL A 244 3.54 22.67 6.06
CA VAL A 244 4.72 21.91 5.61
C VAL A 244 4.41 20.94 4.47
N LEU A 245 3.18 20.43 4.38
CA LEU A 245 2.76 19.45 3.38
C LEU A 245 2.22 20.15 2.12
N ASN A 246 3.04 21.02 1.54
CA ASN A 246 2.75 21.80 0.34
C ASN A 246 4.01 21.82 -0.57
N PRO A 247 3.90 22.28 -1.83
CA PRO A 247 5.05 22.31 -2.75
C PRO A 247 6.28 22.99 -2.15
N ASP A 248 6.14 24.19 -1.59
CA ASP A 248 7.23 24.94 -0.98
C ASP A 248 7.94 24.15 0.11
N GLY A 249 7.20 23.45 0.97
CA GLY A 249 7.75 22.63 2.05
C GLY A 249 8.59 21.47 1.52
N PHE A 250 8.11 20.77 0.50
CA PHE A 250 8.86 19.68 -0.14
C PHE A 250 10.09 20.19 -0.90
N GLU A 251 9.95 21.26 -1.69
CA GLU A 251 11.06 21.85 -2.44
C GLU A 251 12.15 22.40 -1.52
N THR A 252 11.78 23.11 -0.45
CA THR A 252 12.71 23.68 0.53
C THR A 252 13.53 22.59 1.21
N VAL A 253 12.93 21.44 1.53
CA VAL A 253 13.66 20.29 2.08
C VAL A 253 14.75 19.80 1.12
N VAL A 254 14.47 19.74 -0.18
CA VAL A 254 15.47 19.34 -1.19
C VAL A 254 16.54 20.42 -1.36
N ARG A 255 16.12 21.68 -1.53
CA ARG A 255 16.99 22.82 -1.85
C ARG A 255 17.93 23.13 -0.69
N ASP A 256 17.39 23.22 0.53
CA ASP A 256 18.12 23.70 1.70
C ASP A 256 18.67 22.54 2.55
N ARG A 257 18.33 21.29 2.18
CA ARG A 257 18.75 20.05 2.87
C ARG A 257 18.37 20.00 4.34
N ILE A 258 17.15 20.44 4.65
CA ILE A 258 16.63 20.55 6.02
C ILE A 258 15.62 19.46 6.37
N THR A 259 15.21 19.43 7.64
CA THR A 259 14.11 18.62 8.13
C THR A 259 13.01 19.52 8.68
N LEU A 260 11.81 19.40 8.13
CA LEU A 260 10.63 20.10 8.60
C LEU A 260 9.87 19.23 9.60
N GLN A 261 9.33 19.87 10.64
CA GLN A 261 8.56 19.22 11.69
C GLN A 261 7.05 19.32 11.39
N GLY A 262 6.31 18.31 11.80
CA GLY A 262 4.85 18.29 11.78
C GLY A 262 4.30 17.83 13.12
N THR A 263 3.02 18.08 13.32
CA THR A 263 2.30 17.73 14.55
C THR A 263 1.20 16.73 14.27
N ASN A 264 1.22 15.61 15.00
CA ASN A 264 0.11 14.67 15.05
C ASN A 264 -0.66 14.88 16.35
N LYS A 265 -2.00 14.92 16.24
CA LYS A 265 -2.90 15.01 17.40
C LYS A 265 -3.94 13.91 17.35
N GLY A 266 -4.25 13.32 18.48
CA GLY A 266 -5.28 12.29 18.52
C GLY A 266 -5.53 11.76 19.91
N PHE A 267 -6.16 10.60 19.96
CA PHE A 267 -6.48 9.91 21.19
C PHE A 267 -5.68 8.62 21.29
N ARG A 268 -5.31 8.24 22.50
CA ARG A 268 -4.73 6.93 22.80
C ARG A 268 -5.26 6.45 24.15
N LEU A 269 -5.30 5.14 24.35
CA LEU A 269 -5.52 4.59 25.68
C LEU A 269 -4.24 4.80 26.50
N SER A 270 -4.36 5.48 27.63
CA SER A 270 -3.30 5.57 28.62
C SER A 270 -3.25 4.26 29.40
N LYS A 271 -2.08 3.61 29.43
CA LYS A 271 -1.90 2.40 30.24
C LYS A 271 -1.93 2.70 31.74
N GLU A 272 -1.47 3.88 32.13
CA GLU A 272 -1.41 4.30 33.54
C GLU A 272 -2.80 4.62 34.09
N THR A 273 -3.59 5.39 33.34
CA THR A 273 -4.91 5.87 33.81
C THR A 273 -6.07 5.02 33.32
N LYS A 274 -5.81 4.01 32.46
CA LYS A 274 -6.80 3.16 31.78
C LYS A 274 -7.93 3.96 31.11
N SER A 275 -7.63 5.19 30.72
CA SER A 275 -8.58 6.13 30.14
C SER A 275 -8.10 6.62 28.78
N ILE A 276 -9.04 7.10 27.97
CA ILE A 276 -8.71 7.74 26.69
C ILE A 276 -8.11 9.11 27.00
N ILE A 277 -6.85 9.30 26.61
CA ILE A 277 -6.15 10.58 26.72
C ILE A 277 -5.90 11.18 25.34
N THR A 278 -5.88 12.50 25.25
CA THR A 278 -5.38 13.21 24.08
C THR A 278 -3.85 13.23 24.08
N TYR A 279 -3.25 13.07 22.90
CA TYR A 279 -1.82 13.29 22.70
C TYR A 279 -1.58 14.33 21.62
N THR A 280 -0.49 15.07 21.77
CA THR A 280 0.12 15.88 20.72
C THR A 280 1.57 15.42 20.59
N GLN A 281 1.99 15.10 19.38
CA GLN A 281 3.34 14.64 19.08
C GLN A 281 3.92 15.48 17.95
N THR A 282 4.99 16.22 18.26
CA THR A 282 5.87 16.80 17.24
C THR A 282 6.80 15.73 16.72
N LYS A 283 6.96 15.65 15.41
CA LYS A 283 7.84 14.67 14.75
C LYS A 283 8.34 15.21 13.41
N SER A 284 9.43 14.65 12.92
CA SER A 284 9.91 14.91 11.56
C SER A 284 8.80 14.57 10.57
N ALA A 285 8.41 15.56 9.77
CA ALA A 285 7.39 15.44 8.73
C ALA A 285 8.03 15.18 7.38
N LEU A 286 8.93 16.08 6.95
CA LEU A 286 9.68 16.00 5.71
C LEU A 286 11.17 16.10 6.06
N SER A 287 12.01 15.29 5.43
CA SER A 287 13.44 15.20 5.75
C SER A 287 14.23 14.98 4.48
N TYR A 288 15.34 15.70 4.33
CA TYR A 288 16.34 15.43 3.29
C TYR A 288 17.12 14.13 3.58
N VAL A 289 17.27 13.79 4.86
CA VAL A 289 17.95 12.57 5.28
C VAL A 289 16.97 11.40 5.21
N TYR A 290 17.40 10.35 4.51
CA TYR A 290 16.75 9.05 4.50
C TYR A 290 17.68 8.03 5.17
N ASP A 291 17.31 7.57 6.37
CA ASP A 291 18.14 6.75 7.26
C ASP A 291 17.74 5.27 7.31
N LYS A 292 17.00 4.77 6.30
CA LYS A 292 16.54 3.37 6.28
C LYS A 292 17.57 2.38 5.77
#